data_AF-A0A1Q7VQ57-F1
#
_entry.id   AF-A0A1Q7VQ57-F1
#
_cell.length_a   1.000
_cell.length_b   1.000
_cell.length_c   1.000
_cell.angle_alpha   90.00
_cell.angle_beta   90.00
_cell.angle_gamma   90.00
#
_symmetry.space_group_name_H-M   'P 1'
#
loop_
_entity.id
_entity.type
_entity.pdbx_description
1 polymer ?
#
loop_
_entity_poly.entity_id
_entity_poly.type
_entity_poly.pdbx_seq_one_letter_code
_entity_poly.pdbx_strand_id
1 'polypeptide(L)'
;MTKAVLANIESGRPGPDGARRRDVTVDELLAFASVLDVAPLYLMGLPEGSEGVKITATTAVNDQDELLMWIRGDKPLPGADSRLYFTAALEQMPMLDSARVIDELRRSVLQDRAKDLVGQFRGETDRVTSQAREQVQRIIAEAGAAVATGASSEELFALLRSANDRLGSGE
;
A
#
# COMPACT_ATOMS: atom_id res chain seq x y z
N MET A 1 -39.99 -2.23 -16.89
CA MET A 1 -39.07 -1.23 -17.47
C MET A 1 -39.59 -0.84 -18.86
N THR A 2 -39.57 0.45 -19.22
CA THR A 2 -40.09 0.93 -20.52
C THR A 2 -38.95 1.23 -21.49
N LYS A 3 -39.24 1.26 -22.81
CA LYS A 3 -38.25 1.60 -23.85
C LYS A 3 -37.59 2.97 -23.63
N ALA A 4 -38.34 3.94 -23.10
CA ALA A 4 -37.82 5.26 -22.75
C ALA A 4 -36.83 5.20 -21.58
N VAL A 5 -37.06 4.31 -20.60
CA VAL A 5 -36.15 4.10 -19.47
C VAL A 5 -34.85 3.46 -19.94
N LEU A 6 -34.93 2.44 -20.80
CA LEU A 6 -33.78 1.82 -21.46
C LEU A 6 -32.94 2.83 -22.24
N ALA A 7 -33.56 3.64 -23.10
CA ALA A 7 -32.86 4.64 -23.89
C ALA A 7 -32.14 5.71 -23.02
N ASN A 8 -32.70 6.03 -21.85
CA ASN A 8 -32.05 6.94 -20.90
C ASN A 8 -30.86 6.32 -20.18
N ILE A 9 -30.89 5.00 -19.94
CA ILE A 9 -29.76 4.25 -19.36
C ILE A 9 -28.65 4.10 -20.41
N GLU A 10 -28.99 3.65 -21.61
CA GLU A 10 -28.06 3.41 -22.73
C GLU A 10 -27.36 4.69 -23.19
N SER A 11 -28.09 5.81 -23.25
CA SER A 11 -27.49 7.06 -23.73
C SER A 11 -26.43 7.60 -22.78
N GLY A 12 -26.46 7.22 -21.49
CA GLY A 12 -25.49 7.61 -20.46
C GLY A 12 -25.23 9.12 -20.36
N ARG A 13 -25.99 9.94 -21.09
CA ARG A 13 -25.63 11.31 -21.43
C ARG A 13 -25.87 12.16 -20.18
N PRO A 14 -24.83 12.83 -19.67
CA PRO A 14 -25.03 13.81 -18.62
C PRO A 14 -26.08 14.82 -19.08
N GLY A 15 -27.01 15.16 -18.20
CA GLY A 15 -27.89 16.30 -18.42
C GLY A 15 -27.09 17.60 -18.58
N PRO A 16 -27.75 18.71 -18.94
CA PRO A 16 -27.11 20.03 -19.00
C PRO A 16 -26.44 20.47 -17.67
N ASP A 17 -26.81 19.81 -16.58
CA ASP A 17 -26.32 19.95 -15.22
C ASP A 17 -25.12 19.03 -14.89
N GLY A 18 -24.66 18.21 -15.85
CA GLY A 18 -23.58 17.25 -15.65
C GLY A 18 -23.99 16.00 -14.86
N ALA A 19 -25.25 15.88 -14.44
CA ALA A 19 -25.74 14.72 -13.72
C ALA A 19 -26.06 13.58 -14.70
N ARG A 20 -25.62 12.35 -14.40
CA ARG A 20 -26.12 11.17 -15.13
C ARG A 20 -27.62 11.06 -14.87
N ARG A 21 -28.41 10.88 -15.93
CA ARG A 21 -29.88 10.98 -15.86
C ARG A 21 -30.55 10.00 -14.91
N ARG A 22 -29.90 8.88 -14.56
CA ARG A 22 -30.43 7.91 -13.60
C ARG A 22 -29.38 6.87 -13.20
N ASP A 23 -29.28 6.59 -11.90
CA ASP A 23 -28.51 5.45 -11.39
C ASP A 23 -29.23 4.13 -11.67
N VAL A 24 -28.48 3.10 -12.07
CA VAL A 24 -29.00 1.74 -12.26
C VAL A 24 -28.99 1.04 -10.90
N THR A 25 -30.15 0.55 -10.47
CA THR A 25 -30.26 -0.23 -9.23
C THR A 25 -29.67 -1.63 -9.40
N VAL A 26 -29.33 -2.30 -8.29
CA VAL A 26 -28.82 -3.69 -8.32
C VAL A 26 -29.85 -4.64 -8.95
N ASP A 27 -31.13 -4.51 -8.62
CA ASP A 27 -32.19 -5.32 -9.21
C ASP A 27 -32.28 -5.16 -10.73
N GLU A 28 -32.09 -3.94 -11.23
CA GLU A 28 -32.05 -3.65 -12.66
C GLU A 28 -30.79 -4.20 -13.33
N LEU A 29 -29.63 -4.08 -12.69
CA LEU A 29 -28.39 -4.68 -13.16
C LEU A 29 -28.55 -6.20 -13.35
N LEU A 30 -29.15 -6.88 -12.38
CA LEU A 30 -29.42 -8.32 -12.45
C LEU A 30 -30.45 -8.66 -13.53
N ALA A 31 -31.49 -7.85 -13.68
CA ALA A 31 -32.45 -8.01 -14.77
C ALA A 31 -31.80 -7.84 -16.15
N PHE A 32 -30.90 -6.86 -16.31
CA PHE A 32 -30.14 -6.68 -17.55
C PHE A 32 -29.22 -7.86 -17.83
N ALA A 33 -28.47 -8.31 -16.82
CA ALA A 33 -27.59 -9.47 -16.95
C ALA A 33 -28.36 -10.72 -17.41
N SER A 34 -29.53 -10.96 -16.82
CA SER A 34 -30.41 -12.07 -17.18
C SER A 34 -31.00 -11.96 -18.59
N VAL A 35 -31.29 -10.75 -19.09
CA VAL A 35 -31.86 -10.56 -20.43
C VAL A 35 -30.78 -10.60 -21.51
N LEU A 36 -29.57 -10.13 -21.19
CA LEU A 36 -28.44 -10.08 -22.11
C LEU A 36 -27.63 -11.39 -22.11
N ASP A 37 -28.00 -12.39 -21.30
CA ASP A 37 -27.28 -13.65 -21.12
C ASP A 37 -25.79 -13.46 -20.80
N VAL A 38 -25.48 -12.49 -19.93
CA VAL A 38 -24.12 -12.20 -19.47
C VAL A 38 -24.03 -12.23 -17.94
N ALA A 39 -22.83 -12.50 -17.41
CA ALA A 39 -22.60 -12.37 -15.97
C ALA A 39 -22.80 -10.89 -15.54
N PRO A 40 -23.45 -10.61 -14.39
CA PRO A 40 -23.64 -9.23 -13.90
C PRO A 40 -22.33 -8.45 -13.78
N LEU A 41 -21.24 -9.14 -13.48
CA LEU A 41 -19.89 -8.59 -13.41
C LEU A 41 -19.42 -7.93 -14.71
N TYR A 42 -19.88 -8.40 -15.88
CA TYR A 42 -19.52 -7.80 -17.17
C TYR A 42 -20.29 -6.53 -17.49
N LEU A 43 -21.38 -6.26 -16.75
CA LEU A 43 -22.10 -4.99 -16.81
C LEU A 43 -21.56 -3.97 -15.79
N MET A 44 -20.64 -4.40 -14.91
CA MET A 44 -19.93 -3.53 -13.98
C MET A 44 -18.58 -3.12 -14.58
N GLY A 45 -18.19 -1.86 -14.41
CA GLY A 45 -16.91 -1.36 -14.90
C GLY A 45 -16.92 0.14 -15.15
N LEU A 46 -15.78 0.64 -15.61
CA LEU A 46 -15.64 2.01 -16.08
C LEU A 46 -16.06 2.09 -17.56
N PRO A 47 -16.91 3.05 -17.97
CA PRO A 47 -17.14 3.29 -19.38
C PRO A 47 -15.83 3.68 -20.09
N GLU A 48 -15.71 3.35 -21.37
CA GLU A 48 -14.58 3.77 -22.17
C GLU A 48 -14.40 5.30 -22.13
N GLY A 49 -13.18 5.75 -21.83
CA GLY A 49 -12.86 7.18 -21.70
C GLY A 49 -13.32 7.85 -20.40
N SER A 50 -13.78 7.09 -19.40
CA SER A 50 -14.12 7.62 -18.08
C SER A 50 -12.88 8.05 -17.29
N GLU A 51 -13.00 9.17 -16.55
CA GLU A 51 -11.97 9.61 -15.60
C GLU A 51 -11.87 8.75 -14.32
N GLY A 52 -12.69 7.70 -14.20
CA GLY A 52 -12.77 6.84 -13.02
C GLY A 52 -14.12 6.90 -12.30
N VAL A 53 -14.24 6.11 -11.23
CA VAL A 53 -15.41 6.05 -10.35
C VAL A 53 -15.02 6.48 -8.94
N LYS A 54 -15.83 7.36 -8.34
CA LYS A 54 -15.70 7.72 -6.92
C LYS A 54 -16.50 6.73 -6.09
N ILE A 55 -15.82 5.95 -5.26
CA ILE A 55 -16.45 4.98 -4.33
C ILE A 55 -16.87 5.68 -3.04
N THR A 56 -16.02 6.58 -2.54
CA THR A 56 -16.30 7.43 -1.38
C THR A 56 -15.79 8.85 -1.64
N ALA A 57 -15.97 9.77 -0.69
CA ALA A 57 -15.42 11.12 -0.78
C ALA A 57 -13.88 11.15 -0.87
N THR A 58 -13.20 10.11 -0.36
CA THR A 58 -11.73 10.02 -0.29
C THR A 58 -11.14 8.93 -1.16
N THR A 59 -11.97 8.07 -1.76
CA THR A 59 -11.53 6.89 -2.52
C THR A 59 -12.13 6.94 -3.92
N ALA A 60 -11.24 7.04 -4.91
CA ALA A 60 -11.58 6.95 -6.33
C ALA A 60 -10.75 5.85 -6.99
N VAL A 61 -11.34 5.18 -7.96
CA VAL A 61 -10.70 4.12 -8.74
C VAL A 61 -10.77 4.52 -10.21
N ASN A 62 -9.61 4.73 -10.81
CA ASN A 62 -9.49 5.21 -12.19
C ASN A 62 -9.09 4.11 -13.16
N ASP A 63 -8.70 2.94 -12.62
CA ASP A 63 -8.28 1.78 -13.38
C ASP A 63 -9.39 0.72 -13.37
N GLN A 64 -9.74 0.23 -14.55
CA GLN A 64 -10.84 -0.72 -14.71
C GLN A 64 -10.49 -2.09 -14.10
N ASP A 65 -9.25 -2.55 -14.26
CA ASP A 65 -8.82 -3.84 -13.75
C ASP A 65 -8.79 -3.83 -12.21
N GLU A 66 -8.31 -2.73 -11.60
CA GLU A 66 -8.35 -2.53 -10.16
C GLU A 66 -9.78 -2.54 -9.61
N LEU A 67 -10.72 -1.86 -10.28
CA LEU A 67 -12.13 -1.88 -9.90
C LEU A 67 -12.70 -3.30 -9.94
N LEU A 68 -12.42 -4.05 -11.01
CA LEU A 68 -12.93 -5.41 -11.18
C LEU A 68 -12.30 -6.40 -10.20
N MET A 69 -11.00 -6.30 -9.93
CA MET A 69 -10.33 -7.11 -8.90
C MET A 69 -10.92 -6.85 -7.51
N TRP A 70 -11.25 -5.60 -7.20
CA TRP A 70 -11.89 -5.26 -5.93
C TRP A 70 -13.32 -5.79 -5.82
N ILE A 71 -14.12 -5.70 -6.89
CA ILE A 71 -15.48 -6.25 -6.90
C ILE A 71 -15.47 -7.78 -6.76
N ARG A 72 -14.48 -8.45 -7.35
CA ARG A 72 -14.34 -9.92 -7.30
C ARG A 72 -13.87 -10.47 -5.95
N GLY A 73 -13.27 -9.63 -5.11
CA GLY A 73 -12.62 -10.08 -3.87
C GLY A 73 -11.12 -10.37 -4.01
N ASP A 74 -10.54 -10.15 -5.18
CA ASP A 74 -9.15 -10.54 -5.50
C ASP A 74 -8.13 -9.54 -4.93
N LYS A 75 -8.48 -8.25 -4.86
CA LYS A 75 -7.56 -7.19 -4.39
C LYS A 75 -8.29 -6.09 -3.63
N PRO A 76 -7.87 -5.72 -2.41
CA PRO A 76 -8.43 -4.58 -1.69
C PRO A 76 -8.06 -3.26 -2.38
N LEU A 77 -8.94 -2.26 -2.26
CA LEU A 77 -8.61 -0.89 -2.70
C LEU A 77 -7.44 -0.30 -1.89
N PRO A 78 -6.68 0.65 -2.47
CA PRO A 78 -5.65 1.36 -1.74
C PRO A 78 -6.19 2.00 -0.45
N GLY A 79 -5.53 1.71 0.68
CA GLY A 79 -5.91 2.22 2.00
C GLY A 79 -6.98 1.40 2.74
N ALA A 80 -7.55 0.36 2.11
CA ALA A 80 -8.39 -0.59 2.83
C ALA A 80 -7.54 -1.54 3.70
N ASP A 81 -8.08 -1.95 4.85
CA ASP A 81 -7.46 -2.99 5.67
C ASP A 81 -7.56 -4.34 4.96
N SER A 82 -6.42 -4.83 4.47
CA SER A 82 -6.34 -6.08 3.70
C SER A 82 -6.77 -7.29 4.53
N ARG A 83 -6.54 -7.27 5.86
CA ARG A 83 -6.89 -8.40 6.74
C ARG A 83 -8.41 -8.54 6.84
N LEU A 84 -9.11 -7.44 7.07
CA LEU A 84 -10.57 -7.42 7.13
C LEU A 84 -11.18 -7.78 5.78
N TYR A 85 -10.64 -7.22 4.69
CA TYR A 85 -11.11 -7.49 3.34
C TYR A 85 -11.07 -8.98 2.98
N PHE A 86 -9.92 -9.64 3.18
CA PHE A 86 -9.81 -11.06 2.85
C PHE A 86 -10.54 -11.98 3.84
N THR A 87 -10.70 -11.58 5.10
CA THR A 87 -11.49 -12.36 6.07
C THR A 87 -12.95 -12.44 5.63
N ALA A 88 -13.54 -11.32 5.20
CA ALA A 88 -14.90 -11.29 4.69
C ALA A 88 -15.07 -12.12 3.41
N ALA A 89 -14.09 -12.07 2.50
CA ALA A 89 -14.10 -12.90 1.28
C ALA A 89 -14.06 -14.40 1.61
N LEU A 90 -13.26 -14.79 2.61
CA LEU A 90 -13.17 -16.17 3.10
C LEU A 90 -14.47 -16.68 3.72
N GLU A 91 -15.19 -15.83 4.46
CA GLU A 91 -16.47 -16.18 5.09
C GLU A 91 -17.60 -16.39 4.07
N GLN A 92 -17.58 -15.65 2.95
CA GLN A 92 -18.65 -15.69 1.95
C GLN A 92 -18.41 -16.67 0.80
N MET A 93 -17.18 -17.16 0.58
CA MET A 93 -16.93 -18.17 -0.44
C MET A 93 -17.59 -19.52 -0.05
N PRO A 94 -18.56 -20.04 -0.83
CA PRO A 94 -18.87 -21.46 -0.74
C PRO A 94 -17.62 -22.20 -1.22
N MET A 95 -17.03 -23.02 -0.35
CA MET A 95 -15.76 -23.74 -0.59
C MET A 95 -15.75 -24.48 -1.93
N LEU A 96 -15.25 -23.81 -2.97
CA LEU A 96 -14.93 -24.43 -4.25
C LEU A 96 -13.42 -24.39 -4.54
N ASP A 97 -12.63 -23.54 -3.88
CA ASP A 97 -11.17 -23.53 -4.05
C ASP A 97 -10.39 -22.90 -2.87
N SER A 98 -10.53 -23.49 -1.67
CA SER A 98 -9.85 -23.01 -0.43
C SER A 98 -8.32 -22.94 -0.54
N ALA A 99 -7.72 -23.69 -1.46
CA ALA A 99 -6.28 -23.71 -1.67
C ALA A 99 -5.74 -22.38 -2.23
N ARG A 100 -6.45 -21.76 -3.19
CA ARG A 100 -6.03 -20.48 -3.79
C ARG A 100 -6.04 -19.34 -2.78
N VAL A 101 -7.10 -19.23 -1.99
CA VAL A 101 -7.25 -18.13 -1.01
C VAL A 101 -6.23 -18.25 0.12
N ILE A 102 -5.92 -19.48 0.57
CA ILE A 102 -4.85 -19.73 1.53
C ILE A 102 -3.49 -19.29 0.97
N ASP A 103 -3.23 -19.55 -0.32
CA ASP A 103 -1.97 -19.18 -0.95
C ASP A 103 -1.81 -17.66 -1.11
N GLU A 104 -2.91 -16.96 -1.41
CA GLU A 104 -2.93 -15.51 -1.54
C GLU A 104 -2.79 -14.81 -0.18
N LEU A 105 -3.48 -15.33 0.85
CA LEU A 105 -3.31 -14.87 2.23
C LEU A 105 -1.88 -15.09 2.73
N ARG A 106 -1.28 -16.25 2.46
CA ARG A 106 0.13 -16.53 2.78
C ARG A 106 1.05 -15.54 2.09
N ARG A 107 0.82 -15.25 0.82
CA ARG A 107 1.62 -14.27 0.06
C ARG A 107 1.53 -12.87 0.65
N SER A 108 0.32 -12.41 1.00
CA SER A 108 0.10 -11.11 1.64
C SER A 108 0.82 -11.01 2.99
N VAL A 109 0.66 -12.01 3.87
CA VAL A 109 1.31 -12.02 5.18
C VAL A 109 2.85 -12.04 5.05
N LEU A 110 3.38 -12.80 4.08
CA LEU A 110 4.81 -12.82 3.80
C LEU A 110 5.32 -11.47 3.28
N GLN A 111 4.57 -10.79 2.42
CA GLN A 111 4.93 -9.47 1.91
C GLN A 111 4.92 -8.40 3.01
N ASP A 112 3.90 -8.39 3.86
CA ASP A 112 3.83 -7.43 4.97
C ASP A 112 4.98 -7.67 5.96
N ARG A 113 5.25 -8.93 6.30
CA ARG A 113 6.35 -9.28 7.20
C ARG A 113 7.72 -8.95 6.60
N ALA A 114 7.89 -9.10 5.28
CA ALA A 114 9.10 -8.70 4.59
C ALA A 114 9.30 -7.17 4.60
N LYS A 115 8.22 -6.39 4.42
CA LYS A 115 8.26 -4.93 4.54
C LYS A 115 8.65 -4.49 5.96
N ASP A 116 8.07 -5.10 6.98
CA ASP A 116 8.40 -4.81 8.38
C ASP A 116 9.86 -5.13 8.70
N LEU A 117 10.35 -6.30 8.26
CA LEU A 117 11.76 -6.70 8.41
C LEU A 117 12.71 -5.70 7.72
N VAL A 118 12.42 -5.30 6.48
CA VAL A 118 13.23 -4.32 5.75
C VAL A 118 13.19 -2.95 6.46
N GLY A 119 12.05 -2.56 7.00
CA GLY A 119 11.91 -1.35 7.80
C GLY A 119 12.76 -1.38 9.07
N GLN A 120 12.76 -2.51 9.78
CA GLN A 120 13.60 -2.73 10.97
C GLN A 120 15.10 -2.66 10.63
N PHE A 121 15.56 -3.37 9.59
CA PHE A 121 16.95 -3.35 9.15
C PHE A 121 17.43 -1.96 8.75
N ARG A 122 16.60 -1.19 8.03
CA ARG A 122 16.94 0.20 7.70
C ARG A 122 17.05 1.06 8.96
N GLY A 123 16.09 0.94 9.88
CA GLY A 123 16.12 1.66 11.14
C GLY A 123 17.33 1.32 12.03
N GLU A 124 17.76 0.06 12.06
CA GLU A 124 19.00 -0.35 12.74
C GLU A 124 20.24 0.22 12.06
N THR A 125 20.33 0.14 10.73
CA THR A 125 21.45 0.68 9.95
C THR A 125 21.60 2.19 10.18
N ASP A 126 20.49 2.93 10.20
CA ASP A 126 20.48 4.36 10.45
C ASP A 126 20.94 4.68 11.88
N ARG A 127 20.54 3.87 12.87
CA ARG A 127 20.99 4.00 14.27
C ARG A 127 22.49 3.74 14.40
N VAL A 128 22.98 2.64 13.83
CA VAL A 128 24.41 2.29 13.85
C VAL A 128 25.24 3.37 13.18
N THR A 129 24.80 3.87 12.02
CA THR A 129 25.50 4.93 11.29
C THR A 129 25.52 6.25 12.08
N SER A 130 24.41 6.57 12.76
CA SER A 130 24.31 7.78 13.60
C SER A 130 25.23 7.67 14.82
N GLN A 131 25.22 6.54 15.51
CA GLN A 131 26.11 6.27 16.63
C GLN A 131 27.59 6.31 16.25
N ALA A 132 27.96 5.71 15.11
CA ALA A 132 29.32 5.76 14.58
C ALA A 132 29.77 7.20 14.29
N ARG A 133 28.91 8.02 13.66
CA ARG A 133 29.20 9.44 13.43
C ARG A 133 29.38 10.22 14.73
N GLU A 134 28.51 10.01 15.71
CA GLU A 134 28.61 10.67 17.01
C GLU A 134 29.90 10.30 17.74
N GLN A 135 30.31 9.03 17.72
CA GLN A 135 31.57 8.58 18.30
C GLN A 135 32.78 9.22 17.61
N VAL A 136 32.80 9.25 16.28
CA VAL A 136 33.89 9.90 15.52
C VAL A 136 33.96 11.40 15.83
N GLN A 137 32.83 12.10 15.86
CA GLN A 137 32.79 13.52 16.22
C GLN A 137 33.30 13.78 17.63
N ARG A 138 32.97 12.90 18.59
CA ARG A 138 33.47 12.99 19.96
C ARG A 138 34.99 12.84 20.02
N ILE A 139 35.55 11.86 19.30
CA ILE A 139 37.01 11.64 19.24
C ILE A 139 37.71 12.84 18.63
N ILE A 140 37.17 13.41 17.55
CA ILE A 140 37.71 14.61 16.91
C ILE A 140 37.69 15.80 17.87
N ALA A 141 36.60 15.98 18.63
CA ALA A 141 36.49 17.05 19.62
C ALA A 141 37.48 16.87 20.80
N GLU A 142 37.62 15.65 21.31
CA GLU A 142 38.60 15.31 22.36
C GLU A 142 40.04 15.57 21.89
N ALA A 143 40.39 15.15 20.68
CA ALA A 143 41.70 15.40 20.09
C ALA A 143 41.96 16.91 19.88
N GLY A 144 40.97 17.65 19.38
CA GLY A 144 41.06 19.10 19.21
C GLY A 144 41.27 19.85 20.53
N ALA A 145 40.58 19.43 21.59
CA ALA A 145 40.76 19.98 22.93
C ALA A 145 42.16 19.69 23.49
N ALA A 146 42.68 18.47 23.32
CA ALA A 146 44.02 18.10 23.76
C ALA A 146 45.12 18.94 23.07
N VAL A 147 44.99 19.15 21.75
CA VAL A 147 45.90 20.04 20.99
C VAL A 147 45.83 21.47 21.52
N ALA A 148 44.62 22.01 21.77
CA ALA A 148 44.44 23.37 22.27
C ALA A 148 45.06 23.59 23.67
N THR A 149 45.11 22.54 24.50
CA THR A 149 45.77 22.57 25.82
C THR A 149 47.28 22.34 25.77
N GLY A 150 47.87 22.17 24.59
CA GLY A 150 49.31 21.97 24.41
C GLY A 150 49.79 20.55 24.70
N ALA A 151 48.91 19.55 24.54
CA ALA A 151 49.29 18.14 24.71
C ALA A 151 50.43 17.75 23.77
N SER A 152 51.34 16.92 24.28
CA SER A 152 52.43 16.37 23.50
C SER A 152 51.93 15.36 22.45
N SER A 153 52.72 15.13 21.40
CA SER A 153 52.39 14.13 20.37
C SER A 153 52.18 12.73 20.97
N GLU A 154 52.91 12.39 22.03
CA GLU A 154 52.84 11.08 22.70
C GLU A 154 51.50 10.89 23.42
N GLU A 155 50.99 11.92 24.09
CA GLU A 155 49.66 11.94 24.72
C GLU A 155 48.54 11.86 23.67
N LEU A 156 48.71 12.54 22.53
CA LEU A 156 47.75 12.49 21.42
C LEU A 156 47.66 11.08 20.80
N PHE A 157 48.81 10.42 20.61
CA PHE A 157 48.86 9.05 20.12
C PHE A 157 48.24 8.05 21.11
N ALA A 158 48.48 8.23 22.42
CA ALA A 158 47.84 7.42 23.44
C ALA A 158 46.30 7.57 23.45
N LEU A 159 45.81 8.80 23.28
CA LEU A 159 44.39 9.11 23.23
C LEU A 159 43.71 8.49 22.01
N LEU A 160 44.31 8.63 20.81
CA LEU A 160 43.81 8.02 19.58
C LEU A 160 43.84 6.48 19.61
N ARG A 161 44.88 5.88 20.21
CA ARG A 161 44.94 4.42 20.40
C ARG A 161 43.83 3.93 21.32
N SER A 162 43.59 4.62 22.45
CA SER A 162 42.48 4.30 23.36
C SER A 162 41.10 4.45 22.72
N ALA A 163 40.95 5.39 21.78
CA ALA A 163 39.71 5.59 21.04
C ALA A 163 39.50 4.49 19.99
N ASN A 164 40.56 4.06 19.31
CA ASN A 164 40.55 2.93 18.38
C ASN A 164 40.17 1.61 19.08
N ASP A 165 40.71 1.36 20.28
CA ASP A 165 40.40 0.15 21.04
C ASP A 165 38.93 0.13 21.51
N ARG A 166 38.37 1.31 21.84
CA ARG A 166 36.94 1.47 22.18
C ARG A 166 36.00 1.25 20.99
N LEU A 167 36.43 1.60 19.77
CA LEU A 167 35.69 1.35 18.53
C LEU A 167 35.74 -0.13 18.10
N GLY A 168 36.85 -0.82 18.39
CA GLY A 168 37.04 -2.24 18.05
C GLY A 168 36.41 -3.24 19.03
N SER A 169 36.00 -2.81 20.23
CA SER A 169 35.48 -3.69 21.29
C SER A 169 33.94 -3.78 21.35
N GLY A 170 33.23 -3.30 20.32
CA GLY A 170 31.77 -3.23 20.26
C GLY A 170 31.11 -4.32 19.41
N GLU A 171 31.56 -5.57 19.50
CA GLU A 171 30.83 -6.77 19.04
C GLU A 171 30.09 -7.46 20.19
#